data_AF-A0A2E0JXN9-F1
#
_entry.id   AF-A0A2E0JXN9-F1
#
_cell.length_a   1.000
_cell.length_b   1.000
_cell.length_c   1.000
_cell.angle_alpha   90.00
_cell.angle_beta   90.00
_cell.angle_gamma   90.00
#
_symmetry.space_group_name_H-M   'P 1'
#
loop_
_entity.id
_entity.type
_entity.pdbx_description
1 polymer ?
#
loop_
_entity_poly.entity_id
_entity_poly.type
_entity_poly.pdbx_seq_one_letter_code
_entity_poly.pdbx_strand_id
1 'polypeptide(L)'
;MRLATLIFVFTAFASDVARSSDAICPELEGEFRPGGLLWGEITPGTSVRFADIDVPVLPDGSFVIGLGRNAPNEMDLTVGENLVCSLNIATREYRISRVEGVPQRTVTPPAEQLERIRRER
;
A
#
# COMPACT_ATOMS: atom_id res chain seq x y z
N MET A 1 20.76 61.58 -35.30
CA MET A 1 21.49 61.07 -34.11
C MET A 1 20.46 60.67 -33.06
N ARG A 2 20.55 59.41 -32.59
CA ARG A 2 20.01 58.86 -31.32
C ARG A 2 18.49 58.65 -31.24
N LEU A 3 17.96 57.51 -30.80
CA LEU A 3 18.52 56.20 -30.43
C LEU A 3 17.29 55.25 -30.36
N ALA A 4 17.39 54.05 -30.92
CA ALA A 4 16.36 53.02 -30.83
C ALA A 4 16.39 52.37 -29.44
N THR A 5 15.22 52.20 -28.81
CA THR A 5 15.09 51.50 -27.53
C THR A 5 14.41 50.16 -27.77
N LEU A 6 15.21 49.08 -27.78
CA LEU A 6 14.75 47.70 -27.90
C LEU A 6 14.48 47.16 -26.50
N ILE A 7 13.23 46.80 -26.20
CA ILE A 7 12.86 46.12 -24.95
C ILE A 7 13.02 44.61 -25.17
N PHE A 8 14.00 44.01 -24.51
CA PHE A 8 14.22 42.56 -24.52
C PHE A 8 13.44 41.95 -23.35
N VAL A 9 12.27 41.39 -23.61
CA VAL A 9 11.49 40.65 -22.61
C VAL A 9 12.10 39.26 -22.47
N PHE A 10 12.80 39.02 -21.36
CA PHE A 10 13.39 37.73 -21.02
C PHE A 10 12.35 36.90 -20.25
N THR A 11 11.47 36.20 -20.97
CA THR A 11 10.55 35.22 -20.35
C THR A 11 11.35 33.99 -19.93
N ALA A 12 11.64 33.89 -18.63
CA ALA A 12 12.19 32.69 -18.02
C ALA A 12 11.10 31.60 -17.96
N PHE A 13 11.07 30.72 -18.96
CA PHE A 13 10.39 29.43 -18.84
C PHE A 13 11.21 28.58 -17.87
N ALA A 14 10.77 28.52 -16.61
CA ALA A 14 11.24 27.52 -15.67
C ALA A 14 10.63 26.17 -16.10
N SER A 15 11.41 25.35 -16.78
CA SER A 15 11.04 23.96 -17.02
C SER A 15 11.15 23.21 -15.70
N ASP A 16 10.00 22.90 -15.09
CA ASP A 16 9.92 21.88 -14.05
C ASP A 16 10.32 20.54 -14.67
N VAL A 17 11.58 20.18 -14.54
CA VAL A 17 12.07 18.84 -14.83
C VAL A 17 11.48 17.95 -13.74
N ALA A 18 10.34 17.32 -14.04
CA ALA A 18 9.79 16.23 -13.25
C ALA A 18 10.89 15.18 -13.06
N ARG A 19 11.39 15.07 -11.83
CA ARG A 19 12.45 14.14 -11.48
C ARG A 19 11.81 12.77 -11.33
N SER A 20 11.70 12.05 -12.45
CA SER A 20 11.36 10.64 -12.45
C SER A 20 12.48 9.90 -11.73
N SER A 21 12.31 9.60 -10.45
CA SER A 21 13.12 8.57 -9.80
C SER A 21 12.70 7.26 -10.46
N ASP A 22 13.62 6.55 -11.10
CA ASP A 22 13.38 5.16 -11.48
C ASP A 22 12.99 4.42 -10.20
N ALA A 23 11.71 4.10 -10.10
CA ALA A 23 11.22 3.23 -9.06
C ALA A 23 11.86 1.85 -9.29
N ILE A 24 12.39 1.25 -8.23
CA ILE A 24 12.89 -0.11 -8.23
C ILE A 24 12.04 -0.90 -7.25
N CYS A 25 11.86 -2.19 -7.52
CA CYS A 25 11.17 -3.07 -6.59
C CYS A 25 11.95 -3.14 -5.27
N PRO A 26 11.33 -2.75 -4.15
CA PRO A 26 12.00 -2.83 -2.85
C PRO A 26 12.23 -4.29 -2.48
N GLU A 27 13.33 -4.55 -1.79
CA GLU A 27 13.50 -5.83 -1.11
C GLU A 27 12.53 -5.88 0.07
N LEU A 28 11.79 -6.99 0.16
CA LEU A 28 10.81 -7.21 1.21
C LEU A 28 11.29 -8.31 2.14
N GLU A 29 11.23 -8.03 3.43
CA GLU A 29 11.52 -8.98 4.49
C GLU A 29 10.23 -9.42 5.19
N GLY A 30 10.27 -10.59 5.83
CA GLY A 30 9.18 -11.12 6.62
C GLY A 30 8.69 -12.48 6.12
N GLU A 31 7.40 -12.74 6.29
CA GLU A 31 6.83 -14.05 6.04
C GLU A 31 5.90 -14.07 4.80
N PHE A 32 6.41 -14.58 3.68
CA PHE A 32 5.69 -14.69 2.41
C PHE A 32 4.70 -15.87 2.41
N ARG A 33 3.69 -15.82 3.27
CA ARG A 33 2.59 -16.79 3.31
C ARG A 33 1.32 -16.13 3.86
N PRO A 34 0.11 -16.70 3.66
CA PRO A 34 -1.11 -16.13 4.18
C PRO A 34 -1.06 -15.90 5.70
N GLY A 35 -1.53 -14.72 6.13
CA GLY A 35 -1.44 -14.24 7.50
C GLY A 35 -0.06 -13.71 7.92
N GLY A 36 0.90 -13.65 7.00
CA GLY A 36 2.23 -13.09 7.22
C GLY A 36 2.26 -11.57 7.17
N LEU A 37 3.34 -11.01 7.69
CA LEU A 37 3.65 -9.59 7.64
C LEU A 37 4.93 -9.40 6.82
N LEU A 38 4.92 -8.46 5.89
CA LEU A 38 6.08 -8.05 5.12
C LEU A 38 6.40 -6.58 5.40
N TRP A 39 7.67 -6.23 5.43
CA TRP A 39 8.13 -4.85 5.53
C TRP A 39 9.27 -4.62 4.55
N GLY A 40 9.49 -3.35 4.21
CA GLY A 40 10.56 -2.95 3.33
C GLY A 40 10.84 -1.46 3.46
N GLU A 41 11.88 -1.04 2.76
CA GLU A 41 12.28 0.35 2.66
C GLU A 41 12.25 0.78 1.20
N ILE A 42 11.84 2.03 0.97
CA ILE A 42 11.87 2.65 -0.33
C ILE A 42 12.32 4.10 -0.23
N THR A 43 12.67 4.71 -1.36
CA THR A 43 12.93 6.15 -1.43
C THR A 43 11.76 6.93 -0.81
N PRO A 44 12.02 7.80 0.19
CA PRO A 44 10.97 8.61 0.82
C PRO A 44 10.20 9.44 -0.21
N GLY A 45 8.87 9.46 -0.07
CA GLY A 45 7.97 10.16 -0.98
C GLY A 45 7.54 9.35 -2.22
N THR A 46 8.05 8.13 -2.41
CA THR A 46 7.51 7.20 -3.43
C THR A 46 6.17 6.64 -2.99
N SER A 47 5.18 6.62 -3.90
CA SER A 47 3.89 5.97 -3.67
C SER A 47 4.03 4.45 -3.70
N VAL A 48 3.37 3.77 -2.76
CA VAL A 48 3.30 2.31 -2.72
C VAL A 48 1.83 1.92 -2.63
N ARG A 49 1.43 0.94 -3.45
CA ARG A 49 0.08 0.37 -3.45
C ARG A 49 0.15 -1.14 -3.48
N PHE A 50 -0.60 -1.79 -2.61
CA PHE A 50 -0.63 -3.24 -2.49
C PHE A 50 -2.07 -3.73 -2.51
N ALA A 51 -2.39 -4.68 -3.40
CA ALA A 51 -3.76 -5.17 -3.58
C ALA A 51 -4.80 -4.04 -3.75
N ASP A 52 -4.47 -3.04 -4.57
CA ASP A 52 -5.26 -1.83 -4.84
C ASP A 52 -5.49 -0.89 -3.64
N ILE A 53 -4.76 -1.10 -2.54
CA ILE A 53 -4.82 -0.25 -1.34
C ILE A 53 -3.52 0.55 -1.22
N ASP A 54 -3.64 1.87 -1.07
CA ASP A 54 -2.48 2.74 -0.84
C ASP A 54 -1.83 2.40 0.51
N VAL A 55 -0.52 2.18 0.48
CA VAL A 55 0.28 1.83 1.65
C VAL A 55 0.98 3.09 2.15
N PRO A 56 0.76 3.50 3.40
CA PRO A 56 1.49 4.62 3.98
C PRO A 56 2.99 4.32 4.03
N VAL A 57 3.78 5.21 3.43
CA VAL A 57 5.24 5.21 3.53
C VAL A 57 5.65 6.27 4.54
N LEU A 58 6.45 5.89 5.53
CA LEU A 58 6.94 6.81 6.56
C LEU A 58 7.98 7.79 5.99
N PRO A 59 8.27 8.89 6.69
CA PRO A 59 9.28 9.86 6.23
C PRO A 59 10.69 9.29 6.04
N ASP A 60 11.01 8.19 6.71
CA ASP A 60 12.26 7.46 6.56
C ASP A 60 12.24 6.45 5.40
N GLY A 61 11.10 6.30 4.71
CA GLY A 61 10.94 5.37 3.59
C GLY A 61 10.46 3.98 3.99
N SER A 62 10.28 3.71 5.28
CA SER A 62 9.79 2.41 5.75
C SER A 62 8.30 2.23 5.49
N PHE A 63 7.88 0.99 5.22
CA PHE A 63 6.48 0.63 5.10
C PHE A 63 6.24 -0.84 5.49
N VAL A 64 4.99 -1.17 5.77
CA VAL A 64 4.56 -2.52 6.18
C VAL A 64 3.31 -2.90 5.41
N ILE A 65 3.26 -4.14 4.93
CA ILE A 65 2.08 -4.74 4.30
C ILE A 65 1.71 -6.05 5.00
N GLY A 66 0.42 -6.27 5.18
CA GLY A 66 -0.13 -7.50 5.73
C GLY A 66 -0.67 -8.42 4.63
N LEU A 67 -0.30 -9.69 4.66
CA LEU A 67 -0.87 -10.71 3.80
C LEU A 67 -2.15 -11.25 4.45
N GLY A 68 -3.28 -11.12 3.77
CA GLY A 68 -4.55 -11.65 4.25
C GLY A 68 -4.49 -13.15 4.56
N ARG A 69 -5.38 -13.63 5.44
CA ARG A 69 -5.44 -15.07 5.82
C ARG A 69 -5.64 -16.00 4.63
N ASN A 70 -6.31 -15.51 3.58
CA ASN A 70 -6.61 -16.25 2.36
C ASN A 70 -5.93 -15.58 1.15
N ALA A 71 -4.74 -14.99 1.35
CA ALA A 71 -3.98 -14.36 0.26
C ALA A 71 -3.74 -15.38 -0.89
N PRO A 72 -3.89 -14.97 -2.17
CA PRO A 72 -3.52 -15.80 -3.29
C PRO A 72 -2.00 -16.02 -3.33
N ASN A 73 -1.56 -17.00 -4.13
CA ASN A 73 -0.15 -17.39 -4.22
C ASN A 73 0.72 -16.36 -4.98
N GLU A 74 0.08 -15.40 -5.66
CA GLU A 74 0.72 -14.32 -6.36
C GLU A 74 -0.02 -13.02 -6.06
N MET A 75 0.72 -11.97 -5.73
CA MET A 75 0.19 -10.65 -5.44
C MET A 75 1.13 -9.58 -5.96
N ASP A 76 0.58 -8.44 -6.37
CA ASP A 76 1.36 -7.36 -6.93
C ASP A 76 1.51 -6.20 -5.95
N LEU A 77 2.75 -5.70 -5.85
CA LEU A 77 3.09 -4.43 -5.23
C LEU A 77 3.36 -3.41 -6.34
N THR A 78 2.56 -2.35 -6.41
CA THR A 78 2.80 -1.22 -7.32
C THR A 78 3.62 -0.16 -6.61
N VAL A 79 4.67 0.32 -7.27
CA VAL A 79 5.63 1.29 -6.75
C VAL A 79 5.75 2.47 -7.72
N GLY A 80 5.74 3.68 -7.17
CA GLY A 80 5.75 4.91 -7.96
C GLY A 80 4.49 5.00 -8.83
N GLU A 81 4.67 5.40 -10.08
CA GLU A 81 3.55 5.54 -11.01
C GLU A 81 3.03 4.19 -11.51
N ASN A 82 3.92 3.30 -11.97
CA ASN A 82 3.52 2.10 -12.72
C ASN A 82 4.46 0.89 -12.56
N LEU A 83 5.45 0.92 -11.67
CA LEU A 83 6.32 -0.25 -11.51
C LEU A 83 5.56 -1.35 -10.75
N VAL A 84 5.43 -2.53 -11.35
CA VAL A 84 4.77 -3.68 -10.73
C VAL A 84 5.82 -4.70 -10.29
N CYS A 85 5.75 -5.07 -9.01
CA CYS A 85 6.62 -6.04 -8.36
C CYS A 85 5.78 -7.23 -7.89
N SER A 86 5.90 -8.35 -8.61
CA SER A 86 5.13 -9.56 -8.29
C SER A 86 5.77 -10.33 -7.13
N LEU A 87 4.94 -10.69 -6.16
CA LEU A 87 5.33 -11.38 -4.94
C LEU A 87 4.80 -12.81 -4.96
N ASN A 88 5.71 -13.78 -4.77
CA ASN A 88 5.34 -15.18 -4.62
C ASN A 88 5.01 -15.47 -3.16
N ILE A 89 3.76 -15.85 -2.90
CA ILE A 89 3.24 -16.16 -1.58
C ILE A 89 3.09 -17.67 -1.43
N ALA A 90 3.77 -18.27 -0.46
CA ALA A 90 3.71 -19.69 -0.19
C ALA A 90 2.35 -20.10 0.39
N THR A 91 1.85 -21.28 0.01
CA THR A 91 0.61 -21.83 0.57
C THR A 91 0.74 -22.11 2.07
N ARG A 92 -0.34 -21.89 2.83
CA ARG A 92 -0.42 -22.24 4.25
C ARG A 92 -1.64 -23.11 4.54
N GLU A 93 -1.40 -24.27 5.13
CA GLU A 93 -2.46 -25.10 5.71
C GLU A 93 -2.70 -24.73 7.17
N TYR A 94 -3.95 -24.42 7.51
CA TYR A 94 -4.35 -24.12 8.88
C TYR A 94 -4.91 -25.37 9.55
N ARG A 95 -4.48 -25.65 10.78
CA ARG A 95 -5.13 -26.64 11.63
C ARG A 95 -6.52 -26.11 12.01
N ILE A 96 -7.56 -26.79 11.55
CA ILE A 96 -8.95 -26.42 11.84
C ILE A 96 -9.35 -27.02 13.19
N SER A 97 -9.87 -26.19 14.08
CA SER A 97 -10.49 -26.61 15.34
C SER A 97 -11.97 -26.26 15.33
N ARG A 98 -12.81 -27.19 15.78
CA ARG A 98 -14.24 -26.98 15.97
C ARG A 98 -14.49 -26.64 17.44
N VAL A 99 -15.16 -25.53 17.68
CA VAL A 99 -15.54 -25.08 19.02
C VAL A 99 -17.06 -25.18 19.13
N GLU A 100 -17.54 -25.88 20.16
CA GLU A 100 -18.95 -26.07 20.46
C GLU A 100 -19.29 -25.45 21.83
N GLY A 101 -20.58 -25.19 22.08
CA GLY A 101 -21.04 -24.66 23.36
C GLY A 101 -20.80 -23.17 23.59
N VAL A 102 -20.44 -22.41 22.56
CA VAL A 102 -20.40 -20.94 22.65
C VAL A 102 -21.81 -20.39 22.89
N PRO A 103 -22.00 -19.34 23.73
CA PRO A 103 -23.32 -18.78 23.97
C PRO A 103 -23.98 -18.31 22.67
N GLN A 104 -25.22 -18.76 22.39
CA GLN A 104 -25.87 -18.48 21.11
C GLN A 104 -25.97 -16.99 20.77
N ARG A 105 -26.08 -16.13 21.79
CA ARG A 105 -26.12 -14.67 21.64
C ARG A 105 -24.85 -14.06 21.00
N THR A 106 -23.71 -14.75 21.01
CA THR A 106 -22.46 -14.25 20.40
C THR A 106 -22.32 -14.65 18.93
N VAL A 107 -22.93 -15.77 18.54
CA VAL A 107 -22.98 -16.23 17.14
C VAL A 107 -24.23 -15.73 16.40
N THR A 108 -25.31 -15.46 17.12
CA THR A 108 -26.56 -14.90 16.61
C THR A 108 -27.05 -13.81 17.57
N PRO A 109 -26.48 -12.59 17.47
CA PRO A 109 -26.88 -11.47 18.33
C PRO A 109 -28.32 -11.01 18.06
N PRO A 110 -29.06 -10.52 19.07
CA PRO A 110 -30.37 -9.91 18.86
C PRO A 110 -30.27 -8.59 18.10
N ALA A 111 -31.37 -8.16 17.47
CA ALA A 111 -31.42 -6.99 16.59
C ALA A 111 -30.90 -5.71 17.25
N GLU A 112 -31.24 -5.48 18.51
CA GLU A 112 -30.76 -4.32 19.30
C GLU A 112 -29.23 -4.24 19.40
N GLN A 113 -28.55 -5.39 19.43
CA GLN A 113 -27.09 -5.46 19.46
C GLN A 113 -26.47 -5.35 18.06
N LEU A 114 -27.19 -5.79 17.02
CA LEU A 114 -26.73 -5.65 15.64
C LEU A 114 -26.58 -4.18 15.25
N GLU A 115 -27.48 -3.30 15.71
CA GLU A 115 -27.35 -1.86 15.44
C GLU A 115 -26.09 -1.27 16.05
N ARG A 116 -25.72 -1.69 17.27
CA ARG A 116 -24.45 -1.28 17.89
C ARG A 116 -23.25 -1.83 17.13
N ILE A 117 -23.27 -3.12 16.80
CA ILE A 117 -22.17 -3.80 16.07
C ILE A 117 -21.91 -3.12 14.72
N ARG A 118 -22.95 -2.70 14.00
CA ARG A 118 -22.77 -2.00 12.72
C ARG A 118 -22.11 -0.63 12.86
N ARG A 119 -22.33 0.08 13.97
CA ARG A 119 -21.67 1.38 14.24
C ARG A 119 -20.21 1.24 14.63
N GLU A 120 -19.81 0.09 15.16
CA GLU A 120 -18.45 -0.19 15.66
C GLU A 120 -17.56 -0.90 14.64
N ARG A 121 -18.13 -1.39 13.53
CA ARG A 121 -17.37 -1.92 12.39
C ARG A 121 -16.72 -0.80 11.61
#